data_AF-A0A425AHX6-F1
#
_entry.id   AF-A0A425AHX6-F1
#
_cell.length_a   1.000
_cell.length_b   1.000
_cell.length_c   1.000
_cell.angle_alpha   90.00
_cell.angle_beta   90.00
_cell.angle_gamma   90.00
#
_symmetry.space_group_name_H-M   'P 1'
#
loop_
_entity.id
_entity.type
_entity.pdbx_description
1 polymer ?
#
loop_
_entity_poly.entity_id
_entity_poly.type
_entity_poly.pdbx_seq_one_letter_code
_entity_poly.pdbx_strand_id
1 'polypeptide(L)' 'MHEYIRYYNNDRIKLKLKGLSPVQYRTQSLKAA' A
#
# COMPACT_ATOMS: atom_id res chain seq x y z
N MET A 1 12.67 7.31 11.89
CA MET A 1 11.99 7.98 10.76
C MET A 1 11.83 7.07 9.54
N HIS A 2 12.90 6.45 9.04
CA HIS A 2 12.82 5.60 7.83
C HIS A 2 11.89 4.39 8.00
N GLU A 3 11.87 3.78 9.18
CA GLU A 3 10.96 2.67 9.47
C GLU A 3 9.49 3.09 9.48
N TYR A 4 9.20 4.30 9.98
CA TYR A 4 7.84 4.85 9.96
C TYR A 4 7.37 5.07 8.52
N ILE A 5 8.23 5.61 7.66
CA ILE A 5 7.94 5.79 6.23
C ILE A 5 7.75 4.43 5.54
N ARG A 6 8.62 3.45 5.81
CA ARG A 6 8.52 2.10 5.25
C ARG A 6 7.21 1.43 5.66
N TYR A 7 6.87 1.50 6.95
CA TYR A 7 5.64 0.94 7.49
C TYR A 7 4.42 1.52 6.78
N TYR A 8 4.33 2.85 6.64
CA TYR A 8 3.18 3.49 5.99
C TYR A 8 3.06 3.23 4.49
N ASN A 9 4.17 2.93 3.80
CA ASN A 9 4.17 2.71 2.36
C ASN A 9 4.03 1.23 1.96
N ASN A 10 4.63 0.32 2.74
CA ASN A 10 4.78 -1.08 2.34
C ASN A 10 4.06 -2.05 3.27
N ASP A 11 4.07 -1.81 4.58
CA ASP A 11 3.65 -2.83 5.55
C ASP A 11 2.25 -2.56 6.12
N ARG A 12 1.75 -1.32 6.00
CA ARG A 12 0.47 -0.91 6.56
C ARG A 12 -0.69 -1.55 5.79
N ILE A 13 -1.22 -2.63 6.34
CA ILE A 13 -2.42 -3.29 5.83
C ILE A 13 -3.66 -2.54 6.32
N LYS A 14 -4.54 -2.16 5.39
CA LYS A 14 -5.88 -1.62 5.70
C LYS A 14 -6.92 -2.63 5.23
N LEU A 15 -7.92 -2.91 6.06
CA LEU A 15 -9.06 -3.77 5.70
C LEU A 15 -9.73 -3.36 4.36
N LYS A 16 -9.83 -2.05 4.10
CA LYS A 16 -10.39 -1.49 2.85
C LYS A 16 -9.57 -1.84 1.59
N LEU A 17 -8.29 -2.17 1.73
CA LEU A 17 -7.40 -2.46 0.61
C LEU A 17 -7.39 -3.95 0.23
N LYS A 18 -8.32 -4.76 0.76
CA LYS A 18 -8.44 -6.20 0.44
C LYS A 18 -7.12 -6.97 0.66
N GLY A 19 -6.38 -6.60 1.71
CA GLY A 19 -5.08 -7.21 2.04
C GLY A 19 -3.87 -6.64 1.29
N LEU A 20 -4.06 -5.66 0.40
CA LEU A 20 -2.96 -5.02 -0.32
C LEU A 20 -2.28 -3.95 0.54
N SER A 21 -0.97 -3.80 0.35
CA SER A 21 -0.24 -2.64 0.86
C SER A 21 -0.61 -1.36 0.09
N PRO A 22 -0.32 -0.18 0.66
CA PRO A 22 -0.63 1.09 0.01
C PRO A 22 0.04 1.26 -1.36
N VAL A 23 1.27 0.78 -1.53
CA VAL A 23 1.95 0.80 -2.84
C VAL A 23 1.31 -0.18 -3.83
N GLN A 24 0.99 -1.41 -3.40
CA GLN A 24 0.36 -2.41 -4.25
C GLN A 24 -1.03 -1.96 -4.75
N TYR A 25 -1.83 -1.35 -3.87
CA TYR A 25 -3.12 -0.80 -4.24
C TYR A 25 -3.01 0.28 -5.32
N ARG A 26 -2.07 1.23 -5.17
CA ARG A 26 -1.83 2.27 -6.19
C ARG A 26 -1.39 1.69 -7.53
N THR A 27 -0.49 0.71 -7.51
CA THR A 27 -0.04 0.04 -8.73
C THR A 27 -1.17 -0.73 -9.41
N GLN A 28 -2.09 -1.33 -8.65
CA GLN A 28 -3.27 -1.97 -9.24
C GLN A 28 -4.17 -0.95 -9.96
N SER A 29 -4.42 0.22 -9.37
CA SER A 29 -5.18 1.29 -10.03
C SER A 29 -4.53 1.78 -11.33
N LEU A 30 -3.19 1.82 -11.38
CA LEU A 30 -2.45 2.22 -12.59
C LEU A 30 -2.48 1.16 -13.70
N LYS A 31 -2.65 -0.12 -13.36
CA LYS A 31 -2.76 -1.22 -14.35
C LYS A 31 -4.19 -1.42 -14.87
N ALA A 32 -5.18 -0.93 -14.14
CA ALA A 32 -6.59 -1.07 -14.49
C ALA A 32 -7.12 0.09 -15.36
N ALA A 33 -6.29 1.11 -15.60
CA ALA A 33 -6.51 2.18 -16.57
C ALA A 33 -5.93 1.79 -17.92
#